data_AF-A0A967JCH2-F1
#
_entry.id   AF-A0A967JCH2-F1
#
_cell.length_a   1.000
_cell.length_b   1.000
_cell.length_c   1.000
_cell.angle_alpha   90.00
_cell.angle_beta   90.00
_cell.angle_gamma   90.00
#
_symmetry.space_group_name_H-M   'P 1'
#
loop_
_entity.id
_entity.type
_entity.pdbx_description
1 polymer ?
#
loop_
_entity_poly.entity_id
_entity_poly.type
_entity_poly.pdbx_seq_one_letter_code
_entity_poly.pdbx_strand_id
1 'polypeptide(L)'
;MDPIVDVAILGGGLAGLTLACQLTRRRDDLHVVVVDPVRRPVAERTATVGESFAEVGAHYLRETVGLGDHLDADQLPKFGLRFFVGDQWDFGDRFEIGPLHPRICEMEGGRFRGLPLRT
;
A
#
# COMPACT_ATOMS: atom_id res chain seq x y z
N MET A 1 4.33 8.32 36.10
CA MET A 1 4.99 9.09 35.03
C MET A 1 4.31 8.65 33.76
N ASP A 2 3.60 9.55 33.10
CA ASP A 2 3.00 9.22 31.80
C ASP A 2 4.13 8.94 30.80
N PRO A 3 3.99 7.93 29.93
CA PRO A 3 5.00 7.65 28.93
C PRO A 3 5.17 8.89 28.04
N ILE A 4 6.40 9.35 27.88
CA ILE A 4 6.72 10.43 26.96
C ILE A 4 6.54 9.85 25.55
N VAL A 5 5.58 10.39 24.81
CA VAL A 5 5.37 10.08 23.40
C VAL A 5 6.02 11.19 22.59
N ASP A 6 7.00 10.83 21.77
CA ASP A 6 7.67 11.80 20.89
C ASP A 6 6.81 12.11 19.67
N VAL A 7 6.10 11.10 19.13
CA VAL A 7 5.27 11.22 17.94
C VAL A 7 3.94 10.49 18.14
N ALA A 8 2.83 11.23 18.02
CA ALA A 8 1.48 10.68 17.96
C ALA A 8 0.95 10.75 16.52
N ILE A 9 0.61 9.60 15.94
CA ILE A 9 0.02 9.49 14.60
C ILE A 9 -1.47 9.19 14.76
N LEU A 10 -2.32 10.11 14.31
CA LEU A 10 -3.77 9.98 14.40
C LEU A 10 -4.31 9.35 13.11
N GLY A 11 -4.57 8.04 13.14
CA GLY A 11 -5.12 7.26 12.05
C GLY A 11 -4.29 6.01 11.73
N GLY A 12 -4.91 4.84 11.83
CA GLY A 12 -4.31 3.53 11.55
C GLY A 12 -4.58 3.01 10.14
N GLY A 13 -4.70 3.93 9.17
CA GLY A 13 -4.75 3.59 7.75
C GLY A 13 -3.37 3.36 7.16
N LEU A 14 -3.29 3.10 5.85
CA LEU A 14 -2.02 2.87 5.15
C LEU A 14 -1.00 3.99 5.40
N ALA A 15 -1.41 5.25 5.25
CA ALA A 15 -0.52 6.40 5.46
C ALA A 15 0.06 6.45 6.88
N GLY A 16 -0.77 6.29 7.91
CA GLY A 16 -0.33 6.36 9.31
C GLY A 16 0.55 5.18 9.70
N LEU A 17 0.19 3.97 9.28
CA LEU A 17 0.98 2.78 9.60
C LEU A 17 2.30 2.73 8.83
N THR A 18 2.33 3.15 7.57
CA THR A 18 3.57 3.23 6.79
C THR A 18 4.50 4.32 7.32
N LEU A 19 3.96 5.47 7.75
CA LEU A 19 4.73 6.49 8.45
C LEU A 19 5.31 5.97 9.77
N ALA A 20 4.50 5.28 10.59
CA ALA A 20 4.96 4.69 11.84
C ALA A 20 6.13 3.72 11.59
N CYS A 21 5.97 2.78 10.66
CA CYS A 21 7.03 1.83 10.31
C CYS A 21 8.28 2.52 9.75
N GLN A 22 8.13 3.54 8.90
CA GLN A 22 9.27 4.30 8.40
C GLN A 22 10.03 5.01 9.54
N LEU A 23 9.31 5.62 10.48
CA LEU A 23 9.93 6.30 11.63
C LEU A 23 10.67 5.31 12.51
N THR A 24 10.03 4.22 12.94
CA THR A 24 10.66 3.19 13.78
C THR A 24 11.89 2.58 13.13
N ARG A 25 11.93 2.46 11.79
CA ARG A 25 13.10 1.94 11.06
C ARG A 25 14.23 2.95 10.90
N ARG A 26 13.94 4.26 10.87
CA ARG A 26 14.96 5.32 10.70
C ARG A 26 15.46 5.90 12.02
N ARG A 27 14.67 5.76 13.08
CA ARG A 27 14.83 6.39 14.39
C ARG A 27 14.27 5.40 15.42
N ASP A 28 15.09 4.46 15.85
CA ASP A 28 14.72 3.46 16.87
C ASP A 28 14.60 4.05 18.27
N ASP A 29 15.05 5.30 18.45
CA ASP A 29 14.98 6.08 19.67
C ASP A 29 13.63 6.79 19.88
N LEU A 30 12.79 6.90 18.84
CA LEU A 30 11.49 7.55 18.93
C LEU A 30 10.42 6.63 19.53
N HIS A 31 9.74 7.12 20.56
CA HIS A 31 8.52 6.49 21.04
C HIS A 31 7.31 6.97 20.21
N VAL A 32 6.92 6.14 19.23
CA VAL A 32 5.83 6.41 18.28
C VAL A 32 4.56 5.68 18.70
N VAL A 33 3.44 6.40 18.76
CA VAL A 33 2.12 5.83 19.04
C VAL A 33 1.16 6.11 17.88
N VAL A 34 0.45 5.07 17.42
CA VAL A 34 -0.64 5.19 16.44
C VAL A 34 -1.98 5.09 17.16
N VAL A 35 -2.81 6.12 17.02
CA VAL A 35 -4.16 6.17 17.60
C VAL A 35 -5.18 6.00 16.48
N ASP A 36 -6.00 4.95 16.56
CA ASP A 36 -7.03 4.65 15.57
C ASP A 36 -8.32 4.23 16.30
N PRO A 37 -9.51 4.70 15.88
CA PRO A 37 -10.77 4.27 16.50
C PRO A 37 -11.10 2.80 16.18
N VAL A 38 -10.50 2.22 15.14
CA VAL A 38 -10.76 0.83 14.75
C VAL A 38 -9.85 -0.10 15.56
N ARG A 39 -10.47 -1.01 16.32
CA ARG A 39 -9.75 -2.07 17.04
C ARG A 39 -9.04 -3.01 16.06
N ARG A 40 -7.81 -3.41 16.40
CA ARG A 40 -7.01 -4.37 15.65
C ARG A 40 -7.00 -5.75 16.37
N PRO A 41 -6.82 -6.87 15.65
CA PRO A 41 -6.62 -6.97 14.20
C PRO A 41 -7.90 -6.67 13.41
N VAL A 42 -7.74 -6.08 12.22
CA VAL A 42 -8.83 -5.91 11.26
C VAL A 42 -8.95 -7.17 10.41
N ALA A 43 -10.12 -7.38 9.78
CA ALA A 43 -10.27 -8.44 8.80
C ALA A 43 -9.23 -8.30 7.68
N GLU A 44 -8.72 -9.43 7.18
CA GLU A 44 -7.72 -9.48 6.11
C GLU A 44 -8.20 -8.75 4.85
N ARG A 45 -9.49 -8.90 4.55
CA ARG A 45 -10.21 -8.15 3.51
C ARG A 45 -11.16 -7.16 4.15
N THR A 46 -10.90 -5.90 3.90
CA THR A 46 -11.82 -4.79 4.17
C THR A 46 -12.14 -4.12 2.85
N ALA A 47 -13.37 -3.65 2.65
CA ALA A 47 -13.71 -2.85 1.48
C ALA A 47 -12.97 -1.49 1.55
N THR A 48 -11.72 -1.46 1.07
CA THR A 48 -10.85 -0.29 1.03
C THR A 48 -10.67 0.15 -0.41
N VAL A 49 -10.75 1.45 -0.66
CA VAL A 49 -10.41 2.04 -1.96
C VAL A 49 -8.92 2.37 -1.97
N GLY A 50 -8.29 2.44 -3.16
CA GLY A 50 -6.86 2.73 -3.30
C GLY A 50 -6.02 1.46 -3.34
N GLU A 51 -6.52 0.45 -4.03
CA GLU A 51 -5.93 -0.89 -4.12
C GLU A 51 -4.76 -0.97 -5.11
N SER A 52 -4.41 0.12 -5.78
CA SER A 52 -3.39 0.09 -6.81
C SER A 52 -2.28 1.10 -6.55
N PHE A 53 -1.03 0.65 -6.69
CA PHE A 53 0.18 1.45 -6.50
C PHE A 53 0.96 1.49 -7.81
N ALA A 54 1.27 2.70 -8.28
CA ALA A 54 2.30 2.89 -9.29
C ALA A 54 3.69 2.47 -8.75
N GLU A 55 4.66 2.35 -9.65
CA GLU A 55 6.04 1.90 -9.34
C GLU A 55 6.65 2.57 -8.11
N VAL A 56 6.55 3.91 -8.02
CA VAL A 56 7.12 4.68 -6.91
C VAL A 56 6.50 4.29 -5.56
N GLY A 57 5.19 4.02 -5.54
CA GLY A 57 4.47 3.59 -4.34
C GLY A 57 4.86 2.16 -3.94
N ALA A 58 5.00 1.26 -4.92
CA ALA A 58 5.48 -0.10 -4.68
C ALA A 58 6.91 -0.11 -4.15
N HIS A 59 7.80 0.71 -4.72
CA HIS A 59 9.17 0.88 -4.26
C HIS A 59 9.23 1.41 -2.82
N TYR A 60 8.40 2.40 -2.47
CA TYR A 60 8.31 2.90 -1.10
C TYR A 60 7.93 1.79 -0.10
N LEU A 61 6.89 1.01 -0.42
CA LEU A 61 6.43 -0.07 0.45
C LEU A 61 7.50 -1.18 0.57
N ARG A 62 8.17 -1.52 -0.53
CA ARG A 62 9.23 -2.54 -0.56
C ARG A 62 10.46 -2.08 0.23
N GLU A 63 11.08 -0.98 -0.17
CA GLU A 63 12.44 -0.60 0.25
C GLU A 63 12.45 0.30 1.48
N THR A 64 11.46 1.20 1.62
CA THR A 64 11.44 2.14 2.75
C THR A 64 10.69 1.56 3.95
N VAL A 65 9.49 1.01 3.71
CA VAL A 65 8.68 0.41 4.79
C VAL A 65 9.17 -1.00 5.13
N GLY A 66 9.78 -1.70 4.17
CA GLY A 66 10.36 -3.03 4.38
C GLY A 66 9.36 -4.17 4.20
N LEU A 67 8.37 -4.00 3.31
CA LEU A 67 7.33 -5.00 3.05
C LEU A 67 7.64 -5.95 1.89
N GLY A 68 8.83 -5.88 1.28
CA GLY A 68 9.17 -6.61 0.06
C GLY A 68 8.73 -8.08 0.03
N ASP A 69 9.09 -8.86 1.05
CA ASP A 69 8.73 -10.29 1.14
C ASP A 69 7.22 -10.52 1.15
N HIS A 70 6.45 -9.67 1.83
CA HIS A 70 4.99 -9.75 1.86
C HIS A 70 4.38 -9.38 0.51
N LEU A 71 4.96 -8.41 -0.20
CA LEU A 71 4.51 -8.04 -1.53
C LEU A 71 4.72 -9.20 -2.51
N ASP A 72 5.87 -9.88 -2.42
CA ASP A 72 6.21 -11.00 -3.29
C ASP A 72 5.38 -12.26 -2.99
N ALA A 73 5.01 -12.48 -1.73
CA ALA A 73 4.22 -13.64 -1.31
C ALA A 73 2.71 -13.47 -1.58
N ASP A 74 2.16 -12.28 -1.33
CA ASP A 74 0.71 -12.09 -1.16
C ASP A 74 0.05 -11.12 -2.16
N GLN A 75 0.83 -10.42 -3.00
CA GLN A 75 0.30 -9.46 -3.98
C GLN A 75 0.58 -9.88 -5.43
N LEU A 76 -0.31 -9.45 -6.33
CA LEU A 76 -0.14 -9.69 -7.76
C LEU A 76 0.71 -8.59 -8.38
N PRO A 77 1.63 -8.93 -9.30
CA PRO A 77 2.33 -7.94 -10.08
C PRO A 77 1.35 -7.23 -11.01
N LYS A 78 1.27 -5.91 -10.90
CA LYS A 78 0.53 -5.08 -11.83
C LYS A 78 1.47 -4.59 -12.93
N PHE A 79 0.95 -4.68 -14.14
CA PHE A 79 1.72 -4.62 -15.37
C PHE A 79 1.39 -3.33 -16.14
N GLY A 80 1.50 -2.21 -15.45
CA GLY A 80 1.12 -0.89 -15.96
C GLY A 80 -0.39 -0.73 -16.14
N LEU A 81 -0.77 0.33 -16.85
CA LEU A 81 -2.17 0.69 -17.14
C LEU A 81 -2.48 0.45 -18.61
N ARG A 82 -3.68 -0.09 -18.87
CA ARG A 82 -4.26 -0.24 -20.20
C ARG A 82 -5.54 0.58 -20.28
N PHE A 83 -5.63 1.44 -21.29
CA PHE A 83 -6.77 2.30 -21.56
C PHE A 83 -7.39 1.90 -22.90
N PHE A 84 -8.70 1.66 -22.92
CA PHE A 84 -9.44 1.36 -24.14
C PHE A 84 -10.22 2.61 -24.55
N VAL A 85 -9.79 3.26 -25.64
CA VAL A 85 -10.30 4.53 -26.12
C VAL A 85 -11.18 4.31 -27.35
N GLY A 86 -12.35 4.95 -27.34
CA GLY A 86 -13.34 4.88 -28.42
C GLY A 86 -14.76 4.66 -27.90
N ASP A 87 -15.73 4.86 -28.77
CA ASP A 87 -17.17 4.74 -28.50
C ASP A 87 -17.78 3.42 -29.01
N GLN A 88 -16.96 2.52 -29.56
CA GLN A 88 -17.40 1.21 -30.03
C GLN A 88 -18.00 0.41 -28.86
N TRP A 89 -19.06 -0.35 -29.15
CA TRP A 89 -19.74 -1.18 -28.15
C TRP A 89 -18.84 -2.32 -27.66
N ASP A 90 -18.16 -3.00 -28.58
CA ASP A 90 -17.22 -4.07 -28.25
C ASP A 90 -15.89 -3.48 -27.77
N PHE A 91 -15.37 -3.99 -26.66
CA PHE A 91 -14.05 -3.62 -26.13
C PHE A 91 -12.92 -4.07 -27.06
N GLY A 92 -13.08 -5.19 -27.77
CA GLY A 92 -12.07 -5.72 -28.69
C GLY A 92 -11.79 -4.80 -29.88
N ASP A 93 -12.76 -3.95 -30.23
CA ASP A 93 -12.67 -3.02 -31.35
C ASP A 93 -12.14 -1.63 -30.95
N ARG A 94 -11.90 -1.40 -29.65
CA ARG A 94 -11.40 -0.12 -29.14
C ARG A 94 -9.89 0.00 -29.32
N PHE A 95 -9.44 1.22 -29.56
CA PHE A 95 -8.01 1.50 -29.60
C PHE A 95 -7.41 1.38 -28.20
N GLU A 96 -6.39 0.53 -28.05
CA GLU A 96 -5.73 0.29 -26.78
C GLU A 96 -4.47 1.15 -26.62
N ILE A 97 -4.37 1.82 -25.47
CA ILE A 97 -3.17 2.54 -25.03
C ILE A 97 -2.64 1.84 -23.78
N GLY A 98 -1.43 1.30 -23.86
CA GLY A 98 -0.80 0.66 -22.72
C GLY A 98 0.51 -0.03 -23.10
N PRO A 99 1.26 -0.51 -22.09
CA PRO A 99 2.48 -1.26 -22.33
C PRO A 99 2.16 -2.67 -22.87
N LEU A 100 2.78 -3.06 -23.99
CA LEU A 100 2.71 -4.44 -24.51
C LEU A 100 3.48 -5.44 -23.63
N HIS A 101 4.60 -4.99 -23.03
CA HIS A 101 5.50 -5.80 -22.20
C HIS A 101 5.95 -4.98 -20.98
N PRO A 102 5.12 -4.86 -19.95
CA PRO A 102 5.44 -4.10 -18.76
C PRO A 102 6.58 -4.78 -18.00
N ARG A 103 7.72 -4.07 -17.91
CA ARG A 103 8.90 -4.50 -17.12
C ARG A 103 8.85 -4.07 -15.66
N ILE A 104 7.83 -3.30 -15.29
CA ILE A 104 7.73 -2.61 -14.02
C ILE A 104 6.54 -3.21 -13.27
N CYS A 105 6.82 -3.73 -12.08
CA CYS A 105 5.84 -4.30 -11.18
C CYS A 105 5.21 -3.19 -10.34
N GLU A 106 4.02 -2.77 -10.74
CA GLU A 106 3.08 -2.06 -9.89
C GLU A 106 2.42 -3.04 -8.91
N MET A 107 1.66 -2.56 -7.93
CA MET A 107 0.85 -3.46 -7.09
C MET A 107 -0.63 -3.25 -7.32
N GLU A 108 -1.37 -4.36 -7.33
CA GLU A 108 -2.83 -4.42 -7.28
C GLU A 108 -3.21 -5.23 -6.04
N GLY A 109 -4.07 -4.72 -5.17
CA GLY A 109 -4.27 -5.31 -3.85
C GLY A 109 -5.65 -5.09 -3.23
N GLY A 110 -6.39 -6.17 -3.07
CA GLY A 110 -7.56 -6.25 -2.18
C GLY A 110 -7.26 -6.27 -0.68
N ARG A 111 -6.04 -5.88 -0.24
CA ARG A 111 -5.44 -6.33 1.05
C ARG A 111 -4.51 -5.30 1.74
N PHE A 112 -4.83 -4.01 1.75
CA PHE A 112 -3.93 -3.01 2.36
C PHE A 112 -4.08 -2.79 3.87
N ARG A 113 -5.17 -3.25 4.49
CA ARG A 113 -5.37 -3.17 5.96
C ARG A 113 -4.85 -4.40 6.72
N GLY A 114 -4.59 -5.51 6.01
CA GLY A 114 -4.00 -6.74 6.54
C GLY A 114 -2.47 -6.82 6.46
N LEU A 115 -1.81 -5.72 6.08
CA LEU A 115 -0.34 -5.65 6.08
C LEU A 115 0.17 -6.02 7.48
N PRO A 116 1.23 -6.85 7.60
CA PRO A 116 1.82 -7.26 8.87
C PRO A 116 2.63 -6.11 9.52
N LEU A 117 2.07 -4.91 9.56
CA LEU A 117 2.62 -3.75 10.24
C LEU A 117 2.30 -3.93 11.73
N ARG A 118 3.20 -4.63 12.43
CA ARG A 118 3.14 -4.75 13.89
C ARG A 118 3.36 -3.35 14.49
N THR A 119 2.29 -2.75 14.99
CA THR A 119 2.34 -1.66 15.98
C THR A 119 2.49 -2.24 17.37
#